data_AF-A0A5C7PRR4-F1
#
_entry.id   AF-A0A5C7PRR4-F1
#
_cell.length_a   1.000
_cell.length_b   1.000
_cell.length_c   1.000
_cell.angle_alpha   90.00
_cell.angle_beta   90.00
_cell.angle_gamma   90.00
#
_symmetry.space_group_name_H-M   'P 1'
#
loop_
_entity.id
_entity.type
_entity.pdbx_description
1 polymer ?
#
loop_
_entity_poly.entity_id
_entity_poly.type
_entity_poly.pdbx_seq_one_letter_code
_entity_poly.pdbx_strand_id
1 'polypeptide(L)'
;MTIDKYKQEDGAYVDPSGCHWHDAESFLQGYVLGFCCCGSPSTNLAYVRDCLLNVAKLCDIRDRTEGRGQQWEKEYHEWEEERSKLMGNARYFTLYVLDQKGFIEHGGSVGGGWLTDKGKDMLADLEDLLK
;
A
#
# COMPACT_ATOMS: atom_id res chain seq x y z
N MET A 1 9.31 2.48 7.47
CA MET A 1 8.75 3.79 7.14
C MET A 1 7.76 3.99 8.23
N THR A 2 8.24 4.78 9.17
CA THR A 2 7.54 5.14 10.37
C THR A 2 7.65 6.63 10.30
N ILE A 3 6.61 7.26 9.76
CA ILE A 3 6.67 8.68 9.39
C ILE A 3 6.98 9.59 10.58
N ASP A 4 6.81 9.09 11.80
CA ASP A 4 7.15 9.76 13.06
C ASP A 4 8.57 10.34 13.09
N LYS A 5 9.54 9.74 12.38
CA LYS A 5 10.90 10.31 12.29
C LYS A 5 10.96 11.67 11.58
N TYR A 6 9.92 12.04 10.84
CA TYR A 6 9.78 13.33 10.16
C TYR A 6 8.86 14.30 10.92
N LYS A 7 8.19 13.81 11.97
CA LYS A 7 7.22 14.57 12.76
C LYS A 7 7.94 15.59 13.65
N GLN A 8 7.40 16.79 13.70
CA GLN A 8 7.86 17.89 14.53
C GLN A 8 7.05 17.97 15.84
N GLU A 9 7.53 18.77 16.79
CA GLU A 9 6.86 18.95 18.10
C GLU A 9 5.45 19.53 17.98
N ASP A 10 5.19 20.33 16.94
CA ASP A 10 3.88 20.93 16.65
C ASP A 10 2.92 19.98 15.90
N GLY A 11 3.36 18.75 15.61
CA GLY A 11 2.59 17.75 14.88
C GLY A 11 2.70 17.84 13.35
N ALA A 12 3.37 18.85 12.80
CA ALA A 12 3.68 18.95 11.39
C ALA A 12 4.76 17.92 10.99
N TYR A 13 4.97 17.74 9.69
CA TYR A 13 6.01 16.88 9.15
C TYR A 13 6.95 17.68 8.25
N VAL A 14 8.24 17.40 8.30
CA VAL A 14 9.25 18.02 7.42
C VAL A 14 9.96 16.93 6.63
N ASP A 15 9.89 16.99 5.31
CA ASP A 15 10.56 16.02 4.46
C ASP A 15 12.07 16.32 4.30
N PRO A 16 12.87 15.40 3.72
CA PRO A 16 14.31 15.60 3.54
C PRO A 16 14.71 16.81 2.67
N SER A 17 13.79 17.39 1.90
CA SER A 17 14.02 18.61 1.12
C SER A 17 13.73 19.89 1.90
N GLY A 18 13.20 19.77 3.13
CA GLY A 18 12.80 20.89 3.97
C GLY A 18 11.37 21.39 3.68
N CYS A 19 10.57 20.66 2.91
CA CYS A 19 9.17 21.02 2.71
C CYS A 19 8.34 20.67 3.95
N HIS A 20 7.48 21.61 4.36
CA HIS A 20 6.59 21.47 5.50
C HIS A 20 5.23 20.92 5.05
N TRP A 21 4.75 19.93 5.79
CA TRP A 21 3.47 19.26 5.59
C TRP A 21 2.64 19.40 6.86
N HIS A 22 1.40 19.84 6.71
CA HIS A 22 0.55 20.21 7.86
C HIS A 22 0.20 19.04 8.78
N ASP A 23 0.08 17.84 8.21
CA ASP A 23 -0.33 16.62 8.90
C ASP A 23 0.21 15.37 8.20
N ALA A 24 -0.03 14.22 8.82
CA ALA A 24 0.39 12.92 8.30
C ALA A 24 -0.27 12.57 6.96
N GLU A 25 -1.54 12.93 6.77
CA GLU A 25 -2.27 12.71 5.52
C GLU A 25 -1.58 13.45 4.36
N SER A 26 -1.27 14.73 4.55
CA SER A 26 -0.56 15.56 3.58
C SER A 26 0.84 15.03 3.30
N PHE A 27 1.57 14.58 4.33
CA PHE A 27 2.90 14.00 4.17
C PHE A 27 2.88 12.71 3.35
N LEU A 28 1.95 11.79 3.66
CA LEU A 28 1.82 10.52 2.96
C LEU A 28 1.34 10.71 1.51
N GLN A 29 0.31 11.54 1.29
CA GLN A 29 -0.22 11.85 -0.04
C GLN A 29 0.80 12.61 -0.90
N GLY A 30 1.37 13.67 -0.35
CA GLY A 30 2.17 14.63 -1.09
C GLY A 30 3.61 14.21 -1.28
N TYR A 31 4.31 13.91 -0.18
CA TYR A 31 5.73 13.56 -0.25
C TYR A 31 5.93 12.07 -0.59
N VAL A 32 5.32 11.17 0.18
CA VAL A 32 5.58 9.73 0.06
C VAL A 32 5.02 9.18 -1.26
N LEU A 33 3.75 9.48 -1.55
CA LEU A 33 3.09 9.04 -2.79
C LEU A 33 3.37 9.97 -3.97
N GLY A 34 3.82 11.20 -3.75
CA GLY A 34 4.11 12.14 -4.85
C GLY A 34 2.87 12.62 -5.59
N PHE A 35 1.71 12.64 -4.92
CA PHE A 35 0.45 13.11 -5.49
C PHE A 35 0.12 14.54 -5.04
N CYS A 36 -0.91 15.14 -5.64
CA CYS A 36 -1.46 16.38 -5.12
C CYS A 36 -2.29 16.10 -3.86
N CYS A 37 -2.32 17.05 -2.93
CA CYS A 37 -3.17 17.01 -1.74
C CYS A 37 -4.59 17.58 -1.97
N CYS A 38 -5.00 17.81 -3.22
CA CYS A 38 -6.35 18.27 -3.54
C CYS A 38 -7.36 17.11 -3.63
N GLY A 39 -8.66 17.44 -3.56
CA GLY A 39 -9.75 16.46 -3.67
C GLY A 39 -10.02 15.76 -2.35
N SER A 40 -9.87 14.43 -2.31
CA SER A 40 -10.05 13.62 -1.09
C SER A 40 -8.83 12.72 -0.86
N PRO A 41 -7.75 13.27 -0.26
CA PRO A 41 -6.56 12.49 0.09
C PRO A 41 -6.88 11.31 0.99
N SER A 42 -7.72 11.48 2.02
CA SER A 42 -8.17 10.38 2.90
C SER A 42 -8.73 9.17 2.13
N THR A 43 -9.60 9.40 1.15
CA THR A 43 -10.16 8.33 0.30
C THR A 43 -9.08 7.65 -0.54
N ASN A 44 -8.14 8.44 -1.10
CA ASN A 44 -7.03 7.89 -1.87
C ASN A 44 -6.07 7.06 -1.00
N LEU A 45 -5.74 7.53 0.21
CA LEU A 45 -4.90 6.82 1.15
C LEU A 45 -5.56 5.52 1.63
N ALA A 46 -6.88 5.52 1.86
CA ALA A 46 -7.64 4.31 2.15
C ALA A 46 -7.58 3.31 0.98
N TYR A 47 -7.69 3.78 -0.27
CA TYR A 47 -7.53 2.92 -1.44
C TYR A 47 -6.11 2.32 -1.53
N VAL A 48 -5.07 3.11 -1.29
CA VAL A 48 -3.68 2.62 -1.28
C VAL A 48 -3.47 1.59 -0.17
N ARG A 49 -3.99 1.83 1.04
CA ARG A 49 -3.97 0.87 2.15
C ARG A 49 -4.61 -0.44 1.73
N ASP A 50 -5.82 -0.39 1.19
CA ASP A 50 -6.58 -1.60 0.81
C ASP A 50 -5.86 -2.39 -0.30
N CYS A 51 -5.18 -1.70 -1.20
CA CYS A 51 -4.35 -2.33 -2.23
C CYS A 51 -3.13 -3.04 -1.63
N LEU A 52 -2.42 -2.41 -0.69
CA LEU A 52 -1.28 -3.02 0.01
C LEU A 52 -1.74 -4.20 0.88
N LEU A 53 -2.86 -4.06 1.57
CA LEU A 53 -3.48 -5.14 2.35
C LEU A 53 -3.88 -6.32 1.47
N ASN A 54 -4.42 -6.06 0.27
CA ASN A 54 -4.72 -7.11 -0.70
C ASN A 54 -3.45 -7.87 -1.13
N VAL A 55 -2.33 -7.17 -1.35
CA VAL A 55 -1.04 -7.83 -1.64
C VAL A 55 -0.52 -8.62 -0.44
N ALA A 56 -0.65 -8.08 0.77
CA ALA A 56 -0.28 -8.79 2.01
C ALA A 56 -1.07 -10.09 2.19
N LYS A 57 -2.38 -10.06 1.93
CA LYS A 57 -3.25 -11.25 1.96
C LYS A 57 -2.75 -12.35 1.02
N LEU A 58 -2.33 -12.01 -0.20
CA LEU A 58 -1.78 -13.02 -1.12
C LEU A 58 -0.48 -13.64 -0.56
N CYS A 59 0.37 -12.84 0.05
CA CYS A 59 1.59 -13.33 0.69
C CYS A 59 1.26 -14.32 1.80
N ASP A 60 0.31 -13.97 2.67
CA ASP A 60 -0.15 -14.84 3.76
C ASP A 60 -0.76 -16.16 3.25
N ILE A 61 -1.62 -16.11 2.22
CA ILE A 61 -2.17 -17.31 1.58
C ILE A 61 -1.01 -18.20 1.08
N ARG A 62 -0.01 -17.63 0.40
CA ARG A 62 1.13 -18.39 -0.16
C ARG A 62 1.99 -19.01 0.91
N ASP A 63 2.22 -18.29 2.00
CA ASP A 63 3.12 -18.72 3.06
C ASP A 63 2.45 -19.80 3.94
N ARG A 64 1.12 -19.79 4.08
CA ARG A 64 0.38 -20.77 4.91
C ARG A 64 -0.10 -22.01 4.17
N THR A 65 -0.33 -21.94 2.86
CA THR A 65 -0.74 -23.12 2.09
C THR A 65 0.50 -23.86 1.60
N GLU A 66 0.73 -25.07 2.12
CA GLU A 66 1.77 -25.96 1.60
C GLU A 66 1.42 -26.42 0.17
N GLY A 67 1.98 -25.73 -0.83
CA GLY A 67 1.73 -26.02 -2.23
C GLY A 67 0.36 -25.56 -2.75
N ARG A 68 0.14 -25.71 -4.05
CA ARG A 68 -1.08 -25.26 -4.74
C ARG A 68 -2.19 -26.32 -4.71
N GLY A 69 -2.61 -26.69 -3.50
CA GLY A 69 -3.70 -27.65 -3.26
C GLY A 69 -5.11 -27.05 -3.35
N GLN A 70 -6.14 -27.83 -3.01
CA GLN A 70 -7.54 -27.36 -3.06
C GLN A 70 -7.81 -26.13 -2.19
N GLN A 71 -7.17 -26.05 -1.02
CA GLN A 71 -7.28 -24.88 -0.13
C GLN A 71 -6.70 -23.63 -0.78
N TRP A 72 -5.51 -23.73 -1.38
CA TRP A 72 -4.89 -22.64 -2.14
C TRP A 72 -5.81 -22.15 -3.27
N GLU A 73 -6.35 -23.05 -4.09
CA GLU A 73 -7.23 -22.68 -5.21
C GLU A 73 -8.45 -21.90 -4.71
N LYS A 74 -9.08 -22.35 -3.62
CA LYS A 74 -10.23 -21.66 -3.03
C LYS A 74 -9.87 -20.25 -2.54
N GLU A 75 -8.85 -20.14 -1.69
CA GLU A 75 -8.45 -18.86 -1.09
C GLU A 75 -7.91 -17.88 -2.15
N TYR A 76 -7.19 -18.39 -3.14
CA TYR A 76 -6.70 -17.59 -4.27
C TYR A 76 -7.86 -17.05 -5.11
N HIS A 77 -8.88 -17.86 -5.39
CA HIS A 77 -10.07 -17.40 -6.12
C HIS A 77 -10.86 -16.32 -5.37
N GLU A 78 -11.05 -16.50 -4.06
CA GLU A 78 -11.68 -15.49 -3.19
C GLU A 78 -10.86 -14.18 -3.20
N TRP A 79 -9.53 -14.29 -3.05
CA TRP A 79 -8.62 -13.16 -3.11
C TRP A 79 -8.65 -12.42 -4.46
N GLU A 80 -8.67 -13.14 -5.59
CA GLU A 80 -8.69 -12.53 -6.92
C GLU A 80 -10.05 -11.86 -7.20
N GLU A 81 -11.15 -12.39 -6.65
CA GLU A 81 -12.46 -11.74 -6.71
C GLU A 81 -12.46 -10.42 -5.91
N GLU A 82 -11.94 -10.43 -4.68
CA GLU A 82 -11.77 -9.22 -3.87
C GLU A 82 -10.90 -8.18 -4.60
N ARG A 83 -9.77 -8.62 -5.14
CA ARG A 83 -8.85 -7.77 -5.89
C ARG A 83 -9.50 -7.16 -7.13
N SER A 84 -10.28 -7.94 -7.86
CA SER A 84 -10.99 -7.47 -9.04
C SER A 84 -12.04 -6.42 -8.68
N LYS A 85 -12.72 -6.54 -7.53
CA LYS A 85 -13.66 -5.51 -7.05
C LYS A 85 -12.93 -4.24 -6.61
N LEU A 86 -11.81 -4.38 -5.92
CA LEU A 86 -11.01 -3.27 -5.42
C LEU A 86 -10.37 -2.47 -6.56
N MET A 87 -9.63 -3.13 -7.45
CA MET A 87 -8.80 -2.45 -8.44
C MET A 87 -9.43 -2.38 -9.83
N GLY A 88 -10.40 -3.25 -10.14
CA GLY A 88 -11.07 -3.31 -11.44
C GLY A 88 -10.08 -3.28 -12.62
N ASN A 89 -10.41 -2.46 -13.62
CA ASN A 89 -9.58 -2.28 -14.82
C ASN A 89 -8.26 -1.53 -14.54
N ALA A 90 -8.14 -0.84 -13.42
CA ALA A 90 -6.93 -0.12 -13.04
C ALA A 90 -5.87 -1.04 -12.39
N ARG A 91 -6.18 -2.34 -12.16
CA ARG A 91 -5.29 -3.29 -11.46
C ARG A 91 -3.82 -3.18 -11.85
N TYR A 92 -3.48 -3.32 -13.12
CA TYR A 92 -2.07 -3.27 -13.51
C TYR A 92 -1.45 -1.89 -13.32
N PHE A 93 -2.21 -0.81 -13.59
CA PHE A 93 -1.75 0.54 -13.32
C PHE A 93 -1.44 0.73 -11.83
N THR A 94 -2.37 0.32 -10.95
CA THR A 94 -2.18 0.39 -9.49
C THR A 94 -0.94 -0.37 -9.06
N LEU A 95 -0.75 -1.61 -9.53
CA LEU A 95 0.41 -2.42 -9.15
C LEU A 95 1.73 -1.82 -9.67
N TYR A 96 1.77 -1.30 -10.89
CA TYR A 96 2.96 -0.63 -11.40
C TYR A 96 3.28 0.66 -10.64
N VAL A 97 2.27 1.41 -10.19
CA VAL A 97 2.49 2.59 -9.33
C VAL A 97 3.07 2.16 -7.98
N LEU A 98 2.53 1.12 -7.35
CA LEU A 98 3.03 0.62 -6.07
C LEU A 98 4.47 0.06 -6.19
N ASP A 99 4.78 -0.62 -7.29
CA ASP A 99 6.11 -1.14 -7.60
C ASP A 99 7.11 0.00 -7.89
N GLN A 100 6.71 0.99 -8.68
CA GLN A 100 7.52 2.19 -8.95
C GLN A 100 7.85 2.95 -7.67
N LYS A 101 6.95 2.96 -6.69
CA LYS A 101 7.19 3.54 -5.36
C LYS A 101 8.00 2.65 -4.44
N GLY A 102 8.27 1.41 -4.85
CA GLY A 102 9.04 0.42 -4.10
C GLY A 102 8.29 -0.17 -2.91
N PHE A 103 6.95 -0.13 -2.92
CA PHE A 103 6.13 -0.76 -1.87
C PHE A 103 5.89 -2.25 -2.13
N ILE A 104 5.86 -2.63 -3.40
CA ILE A 104 5.80 -4.03 -3.81
C ILE A 104 6.98 -4.34 -4.71
N GLU A 105 7.31 -5.61 -4.81
CA GLU A 105 8.13 -6.18 -5.87
C GLU A 105 7.31 -7.22 -6.60
N HIS A 106 7.46 -7.28 -7.93
CA HIS A 106 6.94 -8.39 -8.70
C HIS A 106 8.04 -9.40 -9.06
N GLY A 107 7.75 -10.69 -8.88
CA GLY A 107 8.57 -11.76 -9.43
C GLY A 107 8.36 -11.90 -10.94
N GLY A 108 8.20 -13.14 -11.41
CA GLY A 108 7.84 -13.40 -12.82
C GLY A 108 6.45 -12.94 -13.25
N SER A 109 5.64 -12.38 -12.34
CA SER A 109 4.31 -11.84 -12.62
C SER A 109 3.99 -10.65 -11.72
N VAL A 110 3.59 -9.54 -12.34
CA VAL A 110 3.05 -8.34 -11.64
C VAL A 110 1.81 -8.69 -10.83
N GLY A 111 1.03 -9.67 -11.29
CA GLY A 111 -0.16 -10.15 -10.61
C GLY A 111 0.10 -10.85 -9.27
N GLY A 112 1.33 -11.33 -9.03
CA GLY A 112 1.71 -12.13 -7.85
C GLY A 112 2.88 -11.56 -7.05
N GLY A 113 2.99 -10.23 -7.01
CA GLY A 113 4.03 -9.54 -6.23
C GLY A 113 3.85 -9.68 -4.72
N TRP A 114 4.86 -9.24 -3.97
CA TRP A 114 4.88 -9.22 -2.51
C TRP A 114 5.24 -7.83 -1.98
N LEU A 115 4.90 -7.55 -0.72
CA LEU A 115 5.31 -6.32 -0.06
C LEU A 115 6.83 -6.31 0.18
N THR A 116 7.46 -5.19 -0.12
CA THR A 116 8.81 -4.88 0.38
C THR A 116 8.73 -4.46 1.86
N ASP A 117 9.87 -4.31 2.53
CA ASP A 117 9.87 -3.74 3.89
C ASP A 117 9.29 -2.33 3.90
N LYS A 118 9.62 -1.51 2.90
CA LYS A 118 9.01 -0.19 2.70
C LYS A 118 7.48 -0.27 2.52
N GLY A 119 6.97 -1.31 1.86
CA GLY A 119 5.53 -1.54 1.70
C GLY A 119 4.82 -1.95 2.99
N LYS A 120 5.42 -2.85 3.77
CA LYS A 120 4.88 -3.25 5.09
C LYS A 120 4.79 -2.05 6.03
N ASP A 121 5.84 -1.26 6.01
CA ASP A 121 5.95 -0.02 6.74
C ASP A 121 4.89 1.01 6.34
N MET A 122 4.72 1.25 5.03
CA MET A 122 3.66 2.13 4.50
C MET A 122 2.26 1.64 4.91
N LEU A 123 2.03 0.32 4.86
CA LEU A 123 0.77 -0.26 5.29
C LEU A 123 0.50 0.02 6.77
N ALA A 124 1.50 -0.15 7.64
CA ALA A 124 1.38 0.15 9.07
C ALA A 124 1.10 1.64 9.32
N ASP A 125 1.83 2.56 8.67
CA ASP A 125 1.59 4.01 8.77
C ASP A 125 0.14 4.36 8.37
N LEU A 126 -0.38 3.73 7.31
CA LEU A 126 -1.75 3.95 6.82
C LEU A 126 -2.82 3.36 7.75
N GLU A 127 -2.57 2.17 8.30
CA GLU A 127 -3.46 1.55 9.29
C GLU A 127 -3.52 2.38 10.57
N ASP A 128 -2.41 2.96 11.00
CA ASP A 128 -2.34 3.86 12.16
C ASP A 128 -3.06 5.20 11.92
N LEU A 129 -2.91 5.78 10.73
CA LEU A 129 -3.57 7.04 10.37
C LEU A 129 -5.09 6.91 10.28
N LEU A 130 -5.59 5.77 9.78
CA LEU A 130 -7.00 5.57 9.42
C LEU A 130 -7.82 4.80 10.48
N LYS A 131 -7.32 4.72 11.72
CA LYS A 131 -8.03 4.15 12.88
C LYS A 131 -9.27 4.98 13.24
#